data_AF-A0A948VWA1-F1
#
_entry.id   AF-A0A948VWA1-F1
#
_cell.length_a   1.000
_cell.length_b   1.000
_cell.length_c   1.000
_cell.angle_alpha   90.00
_cell.angle_beta   90.00
_cell.angle_gamma   90.00
#
_symmetry.space_group_name_H-M   'P 1'
#
loop_
_entity.id
_entity.type
_entity.pdbx_description
1 polymer ?
#
loop_
_entity_poly.entity_id
_entity_poly.type
_entity_poly.pdbx_seq_one_letter_code
_entity_poly.pdbx_strand_id
1 'polypeptide(L)'
;MPASSSNPVLTVLVMLCLSFAAAGGADAHWLTKLLKEAGEAGSDAGRLGSRVGIAAMEDAAGLVMRLPKHADGDLPLAAHATPEGHWTFTNREGAAFTAATPDEMAQVAKALAPEAPEGTGLSLYISEESIFLRPAALNDLPAGGRLNVVVGKSSYELVRRSEAGGSQLFVKVRDNVLVAVSQRAVFDEALWQSGRRLVRADIRVLSLRPGSSKGLATAARFDKARKVPLADEIDPARLAGELVNIRGQTAVVTGRIDGDLLYVLPSSGSEKALSLAEIRKAAADADVNLVVLHSNKPLQPGGQNWLWQTVKVDRLGEALEKSSFGDFLDALAGGRGQFVVKARAESDARVLVEAIPDNANRDIVDSVGSWVGDAVSDVTGHVVSEGVQAFMTSETRQKELDERIVPGIPSEWQFYYLGAAIMGVIGLSFARNWWGRIWPQEQRSEYKSAFGYHAARAVRWAMFVFVFVPLVGPVALMAALAFVVFDWLMMPVRAIKWLIGYRQT
;
A
#
# COMPACT_ATOMS: atom_id res chain seq x y z
N MET A 1 -46.12 -34.25 23.87
CA MET A 1 -44.69 -33.94 23.68
C MET A 1 -44.59 -32.69 22.81
N PRO A 2 -44.14 -31.54 23.32
CA PRO A 2 -43.97 -30.36 22.49
C PRO A 2 -42.77 -30.57 21.55
N ALA A 3 -43.01 -30.42 20.25
CA ALA A 3 -41.96 -30.46 19.23
C ALA A 3 -40.96 -29.32 19.52
N SER A 4 -39.69 -29.69 19.67
CA SER A 4 -38.57 -28.76 19.72
C SER A 4 -38.63 -27.81 18.53
N SER A 5 -38.97 -26.54 18.77
CA SER A 5 -38.87 -25.47 17.77
C SER A 5 -37.39 -25.21 17.52
N SER A 6 -36.81 -25.93 16.57
CA SER A 6 -35.47 -25.63 16.08
C SER A 6 -35.47 -24.19 15.57
N ASN A 7 -34.65 -23.35 16.21
CA ASN A 7 -34.56 -21.94 15.85
C ASN A 7 -34.00 -21.84 14.42
N PRO A 8 -34.81 -21.44 13.42
CA PRO A 8 -34.39 -21.47 12.02
C PRO A 8 -33.21 -20.54 11.77
N VAL A 9 -33.02 -19.52 12.62
CA VAL A 9 -31.85 -18.63 12.58
C VAL A 9 -30.58 -19.40 12.90
N LEU A 10 -30.60 -20.26 13.92
CA LEU A 10 -29.45 -21.07 14.32
C LEU A 10 -29.11 -22.10 13.23
N THR A 11 -30.11 -22.70 12.60
CA THR A 11 -29.91 -23.66 11.51
C THR A 11 -29.34 -22.99 10.27
N VAL A 12 -29.79 -21.77 9.93
CA VAL A 12 -29.23 -20.97 8.84
C VAL A 12 -27.79 -20.57 9.13
N LEU A 13 -27.48 -20.11 10.35
CA LEU A 13 -26.12 -19.74 10.75
C LEU A 13 -25.16 -20.93 10.69
N VAL A 14 -25.59 -22.09 11.20
CA VAL A 14 -24.80 -23.34 11.17
C VAL A 14 -24.60 -23.84 9.74
N MET A 15 -25.62 -23.78 8.87
CA MET A 15 -25.47 -24.17 7.47
C MET A 15 -24.64 -23.16 6.66
N LEU A 16 -24.72 -21.86 6.95
CA LEU A 16 -23.87 -20.85 6.33
C LEU A 16 -22.41 -21.14 6.71
N CYS A 17 -22.11 -21.36 8.00
CA CYS A 17 -20.80 -21.75 8.49
C CYS A 17 -20.29 -23.07 7.87
N LEU A 18 -21.16 -24.07 7.69
CA LEU A 18 -20.81 -25.33 7.03
C LEU A 18 -20.57 -25.17 5.52
N SER A 19 -21.29 -24.26 4.86
CA SER A 19 -21.09 -23.94 3.44
C SER A 19 -19.78 -23.19 3.22
N PHE A 20 -19.39 -22.32 4.15
CA PHE A 20 -18.09 -21.66 4.17
C PHE A 20 -16.94 -22.59 4.57
N ALA A 21 -17.19 -23.59 5.43
CA ALA A 21 -16.20 -24.61 5.80
C ALA A 21 -15.97 -25.68 4.71
N ALA A 22 -16.93 -25.86 3.78
CA ALA A 22 -16.81 -26.77 2.64
C ALA A 22 -16.07 -26.16 1.44
N ALA A 23 -15.80 -24.85 1.44
CA ALA A 23 -14.81 -24.22 0.57
C ALA A 23 -13.42 -24.68 1.06
N GLY A 24 -12.92 -25.76 0.45
CA GLY A 24 -11.80 -26.53 0.97
C GLY A 24 -10.56 -25.70 1.26
N GLY A 25 -9.98 -25.90 2.45
CA GLY A 25 -8.54 -25.87 2.78
C GLY A 25 -7.70 -24.62 2.48
N ALA A 26 -8.21 -23.63 1.76
CA ALA A 26 -7.49 -22.41 1.41
C ALA A 26 -7.99 -21.25 2.28
N ASP A 27 -7.17 -20.99 3.29
CA ASP A 27 -7.01 -19.72 4.00
C ASP A 27 -8.11 -19.28 4.99
N ALA A 28 -7.86 -19.60 6.26
CA ALA A 28 -8.38 -18.87 7.43
C ALA A 28 -8.03 -17.36 7.46
N HIS A 29 -7.38 -16.83 6.42
CA HIS A 29 -6.97 -15.43 6.31
C HIS A 29 -8.13 -14.46 6.00
N TRP A 30 -9.24 -14.92 5.42
CA TRP A 30 -10.33 -14.01 5.03
C TRP A 30 -11.05 -13.36 6.22
N LEU A 31 -11.23 -14.08 7.34
CA LEU A 31 -11.79 -13.52 8.58
C LEU A 31 -10.85 -12.47 9.19
N THR A 32 -9.55 -12.74 9.17
CA THR A 32 -8.53 -11.78 9.61
C THR A 32 -8.51 -10.54 8.71
N LYS A 33 -8.69 -10.70 7.39
CA LYS A 33 -8.84 -9.58 6.44
C LYS A 33 -10.08 -8.74 6.77
N LEU A 34 -11.23 -9.36 7.02
CA LEU A 34 -12.46 -8.64 7.41
C LEU A 34 -12.31 -7.87 8.74
N LEU A 35 -11.68 -8.47 9.75
CA LEU A 35 -11.44 -7.81 11.03
C LEU A 35 -10.44 -6.66 10.91
N LYS A 36 -9.41 -6.83 10.07
CA LYS A 36 -8.43 -5.78 9.76
C LYS A 36 -9.12 -4.59 9.08
N GLU A 37 -9.93 -4.85 8.06
CA GLU A 37 -10.65 -3.81 7.31
C GLU A 37 -11.62 -3.04 8.21
N ALA A 38 -12.37 -3.75 9.06
CA ALA A 38 -13.26 -3.11 10.03
C ALA A 38 -12.50 -2.25 11.06
N GLY A 39 -11.29 -2.66 11.44
CA GLY A 39 -10.39 -1.88 12.31
C GLY A 39 -9.81 -0.64 11.62
N GLU A 40 -9.37 -0.78 10.37
CA GLU A 40 -8.80 0.31 9.57
C GLU A 40 -9.86 1.36 9.24
N ALA A 41 -11.04 0.94 8.73
CA ALA A 41 -12.17 1.84 8.49
C ALA A 41 -12.65 2.56 9.77
N GLY A 42 -12.62 1.87 10.92
CA GLY A 42 -12.92 2.46 12.23
C GLY A 42 -11.88 3.51 12.66
N SER A 43 -10.59 3.26 12.40
CA SER A 43 -9.51 4.20 12.70
C SER A 43 -9.51 5.42 11.78
N ASP A 44 -9.83 5.24 10.49
CA ASP A 44 -9.90 6.33 9.53
C ASP A 44 -11.14 7.21 9.74
N ALA A 45 -12.29 6.61 10.09
CA ALA A 45 -13.46 7.35 10.53
C ALA A 45 -13.19 8.12 11.84
N GLY A 46 -12.41 7.55 12.77
CA GLY A 46 -11.94 8.21 13.97
C GLY A 46 -11.01 9.40 13.68
N ARG A 47 -10.14 9.29 12.68
CA ARG A 47 -9.26 10.37 12.20
C ARG A 47 -10.00 11.50 11.49
N LEU A 48 -11.07 11.20 10.76
CA LEU A 48 -11.95 12.21 10.17
C LEU A 48 -12.78 12.96 11.22
N GLY A 49 -13.02 12.33 12.39
CA GLY A 49 -13.76 12.93 13.51
C GLY A 49 -12.91 13.75 14.48
N SER A 50 -11.59 13.55 14.53
CA SER A 50 -10.70 14.34 15.38
C SER A 50 -10.23 15.62 14.67
N ARG A 51 -10.06 16.72 15.42
CA ARG A 51 -9.53 17.97 14.86
C ARG A 51 -8.14 17.69 14.28
N VAL A 52 -7.90 18.12 13.04
CA VAL A 52 -6.83 17.70 12.13
C VAL A 52 -5.38 17.73 12.71
N GLY A 53 -5.09 18.41 13.82
CA GLY A 53 -3.77 18.38 14.46
C GLY A 53 -3.62 17.60 15.78
N ILE A 54 -4.71 17.14 16.39
CA ILE A 54 -4.62 16.37 17.65
C ILE A 54 -4.05 14.97 17.37
N ALA A 55 -4.53 14.31 16.31
CA ALA A 55 -4.10 12.96 15.94
C ALA A 55 -2.60 12.88 15.56
N ALA A 56 -2.08 13.89 14.84
CA ALA A 56 -0.69 13.89 14.41
C ALA A 56 0.29 14.07 15.59
N MET A 57 -0.09 14.86 16.59
CA MET A 57 0.69 15.01 17.82
C MET A 57 0.60 13.76 18.70
N GLU A 58 -0.57 13.12 18.79
CA GLU A 58 -0.76 11.86 19.51
C GLU A 58 0.09 10.73 18.92
N ASP A 59 0.21 10.64 17.59
CA ASP A 59 1.07 9.65 16.93
C ASP A 59 2.56 9.86 17.29
N ALA A 60 3.02 11.12 17.28
CA ALA A 60 4.39 11.46 17.68
C ALA A 60 4.66 11.21 19.18
N ALA A 61 3.75 11.63 20.05
CA ALA A 61 3.84 11.38 21.49
C ALA A 61 3.80 9.88 21.81
N GLY A 62 2.92 9.13 21.14
CA GLY A 62 2.79 7.68 21.30
C GLY A 62 4.06 6.93 20.88
N LEU A 63 4.79 7.41 19.88
CA LEU A 63 6.10 6.89 19.51
C LEU A 63 7.13 7.18 20.62
N VAL A 64 7.22 8.43 21.07
CA VAL A 64 8.19 8.86 22.10
C VAL A 64 7.99 8.13 23.42
N MET A 65 6.74 7.83 23.80
CA MET A 65 6.42 7.00 24.96
C MET A 65 7.06 5.60 24.93
N ARG A 66 7.32 5.06 23.74
CA ARG A 66 7.89 3.72 23.52
C ARG A 66 9.41 3.73 23.41
N LEU A 67 10.02 4.89 23.16
CA LEU A 67 11.48 5.02 22.99
C LEU A 67 12.22 4.98 24.33
N PRO A 68 13.48 4.49 24.38
CA PRO A 68 14.30 4.56 25.58
C PRO A 68 14.41 5.99 26.14
N LYS A 69 14.59 6.14 27.46
CA LYS A 69 14.73 7.47 28.10
C LYS A 69 15.84 8.32 27.49
N HIS A 70 16.92 7.68 27.03
CA HIS A 70 18.00 8.29 26.27
C HIS A 70 18.24 7.41 25.04
N ALA A 71 17.70 7.82 23.88
CA ALA A 71 17.92 7.13 22.63
C ALA A 71 19.20 7.70 22.01
N ASP A 72 20.23 6.85 21.84
CA ASP A 72 21.55 7.26 21.32
C ASP A 72 22.24 8.41 22.09
N GLY A 73 21.91 8.58 23.38
CA GLY A 73 22.43 9.65 24.23
C GLY A 73 21.63 10.95 24.20
N ASP A 74 20.56 11.02 23.39
CA ASP A 74 19.70 12.19 23.27
C ASP A 74 18.36 12.00 24.01
N LEU A 75 17.76 13.12 24.42
CA LEU A 75 16.42 13.17 25.00
C LEU A 75 15.35 13.17 23.88
N PRO A 76 14.51 12.12 23.78
CA PRO A 76 13.45 12.07 22.77
C PRO A 76 12.26 12.94 23.18
N LEU A 77 11.85 13.87 22.32
CA LEU A 77 10.69 14.74 22.53
C LEU A 77 9.80 14.71 21.29
N ALA A 78 8.49 14.58 21.47
CA ALA A 78 7.52 14.78 20.40
C ALA A 78 7.37 16.28 20.16
N ALA A 79 7.30 16.72 18.91
CA ALA A 79 7.21 18.13 18.56
C ALA A 79 6.12 18.38 17.51
N HIS A 80 5.31 19.41 17.72
CA HIS A 80 4.25 19.82 16.78
C HIS A 80 4.16 21.34 16.71
N ALA A 81 4.15 21.87 15.49
CA ALA A 81 3.92 23.28 15.20
C ALA A 81 2.41 23.56 15.19
N THR A 82 1.94 24.27 16.20
CA THR A 82 0.54 24.67 16.38
C THR A 82 0.08 25.67 15.31
N PRO A 83 -1.25 25.80 15.07
CA PRO A 83 -1.83 26.80 14.19
C PRO A 83 -1.45 28.27 14.53
N GLU A 84 -1.12 28.54 15.79
CA GLU A 84 -0.74 29.85 16.30
C GLU A 84 0.73 30.20 16.03
N GLY A 85 1.54 29.23 15.58
CA GLY A 85 2.97 29.43 15.30
C GLY A 85 3.88 29.08 16.48
N HIS A 86 3.33 28.45 17.52
CA HIS A 86 4.08 27.93 18.66
C HIS A 86 4.47 26.47 18.45
N TRP A 87 5.54 26.04 19.10
CA TRP A 87 5.93 24.64 19.16
C TRP A 87 5.46 24.02 20.46
N THR A 88 4.68 22.94 20.36
CA THR A 88 4.33 22.10 21.50
C THR A 88 5.24 20.88 21.53
N PHE A 89 5.91 20.69 22.66
CA PHE A 89 6.76 19.55 22.95
C PHE A 89 6.07 18.62 23.93
N THR A 90 6.26 17.32 23.80
CA THR A 90 5.79 16.34 24.79
C THR A 90 6.85 15.30 25.06
N ASN A 91 7.14 15.07 26.34
CA ASN A 91 8.10 14.07 26.77
C ASN A 91 7.46 12.67 26.88
N ARG A 92 8.26 11.69 27.30
CA ARG A 92 7.82 10.32 27.50
C ARG A 92 6.74 10.18 28.58
N GLU A 93 6.78 11.00 29.62
CA GLU A 93 5.82 11.00 30.72
C GLU A 93 4.48 11.66 30.34
N GLY A 94 4.38 12.24 29.14
CA GLY A 94 3.20 12.97 28.67
C GLY A 94 3.13 14.41 29.18
N ALA A 95 4.18 14.92 29.82
CA ALA A 95 4.28 16.33 30.15
C ALA A 95 4.49 17.14 28.87
N ALA A 96 3.71 18.20 28.72
CA ALA A 96 3.75 19.06 27.55
C ALA A 96 4.31 20.45 27.90
N PHE A 97 5.08 21.03 26.98
CA PHE A 97 5.62 22.39 27.09
C PHE A 97 5.42 23.10 25.76
N THR A 98 4.88 24.33 25.78
CA THR A 98 4.68 25.12 24.57
C THR A 98 5.66 26.28 24.56
N ALA A 99 6.40 26.44 23.47
CA ALA A 99 7.37 27.51 23.26
C ALA A 99 7.00 28.33 22.02
N ALA A 100 6.97 29.64 22.16
CA ALA A 100 6.71 30.60 21.09
C ALA A 100 7.99 31.34 20.65
N THR A 101 8.99 31.40 21.52
CA THR A 101 10.21 32.19 21.32
C THR A 101 11.48 31.34 21.37
N PRO A 102 12.59 31.77 20.75
CA PRO A 102 13.88 31.06 20.86
C PRO A 102 14.37 30.88 22.29
N ASP A 103 14.08 31.84 23.18
CA ASP A 103 14.44 31.76 24.60
C ASP A 103 13.64 30.68 25.33
N GLU A 104 12.34 30.54 25.03
CA GLU A 104 11.50 29.45 25.56
C GLU A 104 11.92 28.10 24.97
N MET A 105 12.31 28.07 23.69
CA MET A 105 12.84 26.87 23.02
C MET A 105 14.10 26.34 23.72
N ALA A 106 14.99 27.23 24.16
CA ALA A 106 16.17 26.86 24.95
C ALA A 106 15.83 26.26 26.33
N GLN A 107 14.64 26.56 26.87
CA GLN A 107 14.18 26.05 28.16
C GLN A 107 13.46 24.70 28.07
N VAL A 108 13.07 24.26 26.87
CA VAL A 108 12.29 23.01 26.64
C VAL A 108 12.95 21.82 27.32
N ALA A 109 14.26 21.62 27.11
CA ALA A 109 15.00 20.50 27.70
C ALA A 109 14.95 20.51 29.23
N LYS A 110 15.16 21.70 29.83
CA LYS A 110 15.16 21.90 31.29
C LYS A 110 13.77 21.72 31.90
N ALA A 111 12.72 22.15 31.21
CA ALA A 111 11.33 22.05 31.67
C ALA A 111 10.81 20.61 31.58
N LEU A 112 11.12 19.90 30.50
CA LEU A 112 10.59 18.55 30.24
C LEU A 112 11.46 17.41 30.78
N ALA A 113 12.74 17.66 31.07
CA ALA A 113 13.65 16.70 31.66
C ALA A 113 14.64 17.37 32.61
N PRO A 114 14.19 17.84 33.80
CA PRO A 114 15.05 18.51 34.77
C PRO A 114 16.17 17.61 35.34
N GLU A 115 16.03 16.30 35.23
CA GLU A 115 17.03 15.31 35.68
C GLU A 115 18.07 14.97 34.60
N ALA A 116 17.92 15.48 33.37
CA ALA A 116 18.88 15.20 32.29
C ALA A 116 20.22 15.91 32.55
N PRO A 117 21.37 15.26 32.30
CA PRO A 117 22.68 15.90 32.38
C PRO A 117 22.77 17.17 31.51
N GLU A 118 23.48 18.19 31.99
CA GLU A 118 23.77 19.38 31.19
C GLU A 118 24.52 18.99 29.90
N GLY A 119 24.03 19.45 28.75
CA GLY A 119 24.58 19.11 27.44
C GLY A 119 23.99 17.86 26.77
N THR A 120 22.92 17.26 27.34
CA THR A 120 22.19 16.17 26.66
C THR A 120 21.59 16.69 25.35
N GLY A 121 21.87 16.01 24.22
CA GLY A 121 21.32 16.37 22.92
C GLY A 121 19.80 16.17 22.85
N LEU A 122 19.14 16.85 21.92
CA LEU A 122 17.69 16.72 21.70
C LEU A 122 17.43 15.89 20.44
N SER A 123 16.60 14.87 20.57
CA SER A 123 16.04 14.13 19.44
C SER A 123 14.56 14.49 19.31
N LEU A 124 14.23 15.33 18.32
CA LEU A 124 12.89 15.83 18.08
C LEU A 124 12.14 14.93 17.11
N TYR A 125 10.97 14.43 17.52
CA TYR A 125 10.05 13.61 16.74
C TYR A 125 8.87 14.47 16.30
N ILE A 126 9.00 15.02 15.10
CA ILE A 126 8.12 16.02 14.53
C ILE A 126 6.92 15.34 13.91
N SER A 127 5.72 15.85 14.21
CA SER A 127 4.50 15.37 13.57
C SER A 127 4.51 15.65 12.06
N GLU A 128 3.93 14.74 11.28
CA GLU A 128 3.82 14.85 9.83
C GLU A 128 3.17 16.18 9.37
N GLU A 129 2.15 16.65 10.06
CA GLU A 129 1.46 17.88 9.70
C GLU A 129 2.36 19.12 9.77
N SER A 130 3.30 19.15 10.73
CA SER A 130 4.21 20.28 10.90
C SER A 130 5.15 20.46 9.71
N ILE A 131 5.60 19.36 9.09
CA ILE A 131 6.50 19.44 7.93
C ILE A 131 5.79 19.90 6.65
N PHE A 132 4.48 19.63 6.52
CA PHE A 132 3.69 19.99 5.34
C PHE A 132 2.99 21.33 5.45
N LEU A 133 2.36 21.62 6.59
CA LEU A 133 1.61 22.87 6.76
C LEU A 133 2.50 24.05 7.18
N ARG A 134 3.62 23.76 7.87
CA ARG A 134 4.48 24.79 8.48
C ARG A 134 5.98 24.53 8.29
N PRO A 135 6.47 24.29 7.07
CA PRO A 135 7.88 24.01 6.84
C PRO A 135 8.81 25.14 7.33
N ALA A 136 8.35 26.39 7.30
CA ALA A 136 9.13 27.54 7.77
C ALA A 136 9.40 27.51 9.29
N ALA A 137 8.48 26.97 10.09
CA ALA A 137 8.63 26.90 11.55
C ALA A 137 9.78 25.98 11.98
N LEU A 138 10.22 25.09 11.09
CA LEU A 138 11.37 24.22 11.34
C LEU A 138 12.65 25.02 11.59
N ASN A 139 12.77 26.22 11.01
CA ASN A 139 13.92 27.10 11.22
C ASN A 139 14.04 27.58 12.68
N ASP A 140 12.95 27.53 13.45
CA ASP A 140 12.93 27.92 14.86
C ASP A 140 13.45 26.80 15.78
N LEU A 141 13.58 25.57 15.26
CA LEU A 141 14.08 24.43 16.04
C LEU A 141 15.60 24.54 16.29
N PRO A 142 16.09 24.06 17.44
CA PRO A 142 17.50 24.14 17.81
C PRO A 142 18.40 23.41 16.81
N ALA A 143 19.43 24.10 16.31
CA ALA A 143 20.30 23.63 15.23
C ALA A 143 21.16 22.38 15.56
N GLY A 144 21.32 22.05 16.84
CA GLY A 144 22.07 20.87 17.29
C GLY A 144 21.24 19.62 17.54
N GLY A 145 19.91 19.69 17.37
CA GLY A 145 19.02 18.56 17.61
C GLY A 145 18.91 17.62 16.41
N ARG A 146 18.84 16.31 16.65
CA ARG A 146 18.46 15.34 15.62
C ARG A 146 16.97 15.51 15.35
N LEU A 147 16.63 15.66 14.08
CA LEU A 147 15.25 15.84 13.66
C LEU A 147 14.76 14.54 13.04
N ASN A 148 13.61 14.08 13.49
CA ASN A 148 12.92 12.93 12.95
C ASN A 148 11.50 13.35 12.61
N VAL A 149 10.95 12.87 11.50
CA VAL A 149 9.52 12.97 11.22
C VAL A 149 8.85 11.66 11.61
N VAL A 150 7.68 11.74 12.24
CA VAL A 150 6.83 10.60 12.55
C VAL A 150 5.79 10.46 11.45
N VAL A 151 5.81 9.31 10.77
CA VAL A 151 4.84 8.95 9.72
C VAL A 151 4.20 7.63 10.10
N GLY A 152 2.90 7.67 10.42
CA GLY A 152 2.19 6.52 10.97
C GLY A 152 2.84 6.00 12.25
N LYS A 153 3.37 4.77 12.21
CA LYS A 153 3.99 4.09 13.37
C LYS A 153 5.51 4.10 13.34
N SER A 154 6.10 4.80 12.37
CA SER A 154 7.54 4.81 12.12
C SER A 154 8.09 6.23 12.21
N SER A 155 9.36 6.36 12.53
CA SER A 155 10.09 7.61 12.47
C SER A 155 11.25 7.53 11.50
N TYR A 156 11.51 8.64 10.82
CA TYR A 156 12.58 8.75 9.85
C TYR A 156 13.36 10.04 10.09
N GLU A 157 14.68 10.00 9.90
CA GLU A 157 15.52 11.18 10.07
C GLU A 157 15.17 12.24 9.00
N LEU A 158 14.98 13.48 9.43
CA LEU A 158 14.66 14.62 8.59
C LEU A 158 15.93 15.39 8.27
N VAL A 159 16.32 15.38 7.00
CA VAL A 159 17.50 16.07 6.48
C VAL A 159 17.05 17.37 5.82
N ARG A 160 17.63 18.49 6.29
CA ARG A 160 17.41 19.81 5.68
C ARG A 160 18.55 20.12 4.75
N ARG A 161 18.24 20.60 3.56
CA ARG A 161 19.26 21.09 2.62
C ARG A 161 18.90 22.47 2.14
N SER A 162 19.92 23.29 1.97
CA SER A 162 19.80 24.60 1.35
C SER A 162 20.13 24.43 -0.12
N GLU A 163 19.15 24.66 -0.99
CA GLU A 163 19.31 24.65 -2.43
C GLU A 163 19.18 26.07 -2.97
N ALA A 164 19.67 26.33 -4.19
CA ALA A 164 19.65 27.64 -4.83
C ALA A 164 18.19 28.04 -5.17
N GLY A 165 17.44 28.50 -4.18
CA GLY A 165 16.01 28.85 -4.29
C GLY A 165 15.17 28.58 -3.04
N GLY A 166 15.70 27.86 -2.04
CA GLY A 166 14.98 27.58 -0.78
C GLY A 166 15.59 26.44 0.03
N SER A 167 15.02 26.16 1.20
CA SER A 167 15.35 24.93 1.94
C SER A 167 14.44 23.80 1.48
N GLN A 168 15.03 22.73 0.96
CA GLN A 168 14.30 21.50 0.66
C GLN A 168 14.48 20.51 1.81
N LEU A 169 13.38 19.86 2.16
CA LEU A 169 13.31 18.86 3.21
C LEU A 169 13.34 17.47 2.57
N PHE A 170 14.13 16.58 3.16
CA PHE A 170 14.24 15.20 2.76
C PHE A 170 14.07 14.31 3.98
N VAL A 171 13.52 13.12 3.75
CA VAL A 171 13.41 12.09 4.76
C VAL A 171 14.35 10.96 4.41
N LYS A 172 15.24 10.62 5.34
CA LYS A 172 16.20 9.53 5.17
C LYS A 172 15.53 8.20 5.48
N VAL A 173 15.20 7.46 4.42
CA VAL A 173 14.56 6.15 4.52
C VAL A 173 15.59 5.06 4.74
N ARG A 174 16.76 5.18 4.11
CA ARG A 174 17.96 4.34 4.27
C ARG A 174 19.21 5.20 4.19
N ASP A 175 20.38 4.61 4.44
CA ASP A 175 21.65 5.35 4.44
C ASP A 175 21.93 6.07 3.11
N ASN A 176 21.57 5.43 1.99
CA ASN A 176 21.75 5.97 0.66
C ASN A 176 20.43 6.28 -0.05
N VAL A 177 19.31 6.42 0.67
CA VAL A 177 17.99 6.68 0.08
C VAL A 177 17.25 7.78 0.85
N LEU A 178 17.00 8.89 0.16
CA LEU A 178 16.27 10.06 0.62
C LEU A 178 14.94 10.15 -0.13
N VAL A 179 13.87 10.50 0.54
CA VAL A 179 12.57 10.84 -0.07
C VAL A 179 12.34 12.34 0.06
N ALA A 180 12.06 13.01 -1.05
CA ALA A 180 11.80 14.45 -1.04
C ALA A 180 10.44 14.75 -0.37
N VAL A 181 10.43 15.64 0.61
CA VAL A 181 9.20 16.15 1.22
C VAL A 181 8.64 17.22 0.29
N SER A 182 7.54 16.90 -0.39
CA SER A 182 6.87 17.79 -1.34
C SER A 182 5.38 17.89 -0.99
N GLN A 183 4.51 17.32 -1.81
CA GLN A 183 3.09 17.18 -1.49
C GLN A 183 2.88 15.93 -0.64
N ARG A 184 1.96 16.01 0.34
CA ARG A 184 1.67 14.92 1.29
C ARG A 184 1.40 13.59 0.58
N ALA A 185 0.45 13.57 -0.36
CA ALA A 185 0.08 12.35 -1.09
C ALA A 185 1.26 11.74 -1.89
N VAL A 186 2.12 12.57 -2.48
CA VAL A 186 3.30 12.12 -3.23
C VAL A 186 4.37 11.58 -2.29
N PHE A 187 4.58 12.24 -1.16
CA PHE A 187 5.51 11.81 -0.13
C PHE A 187 5.09 10.47 0.50
N ASP A 188 3.83 10.35 0.88
CA ASP A 188 3.27 9.13 1.47
C ASP A 188 3.40 7.96 0.51
N GLU A 189 3.08 8.17 -0.77
CA GLU A 189 3.24 7.17 -1.81
C GLU A 189 4.73 6.79 -2.00
N ALA A 190 5.65 7.76 -2.08
CA ALA A 190 7.08 7.46 -2.21
C ALA A 190 7.63 6.67 -1.01
N LEU A 191 7.18 7.01 0.20
CA LEU A 191 7.56 6.31 1.42
C LEU A 191 6.97 4.90 1.48
N TRP A 192 5.70 4.74 1.09
CA TRP A 192 5.02 3.46 0.98
C TRP A 192 5.71 2.54 -0.03
N GLN A 193 6.03 3.05 -1.23
CA GLN A 193 6.75 2.31 -2.27
C GLN A 193 8.14 1.90 -1.78
N SER A 194 8.85 2.77 -1.08
CA SER A 194 10.16 2.46 -0.49
C SER A 194 10.07 1.37 0.61
N GLY A 195 8.96 1.35 1.37
CA GLY A 195 8.68 0.30 2.35
C GLY A 195 8.16 -1.01 1.76
N ARG A 196 7.77 -1.02 0.47
CA ARG A 196 7.15 -2.18 -0.18
C ARG A 196 8.10 -3.36 -0.20
N ARG A 197 7.60 -4.52 0.22
CA ARG A 197 8.37 -5.76 0.20
C ARG A 197 8.60 -6.26 -1.22
N LEU A 198 9.83 -6.68 -1.49
CA LEU A 198 10.21 -7.34 -2.73
C LEU A 198 10.23 -8.86 -2.51
N VAL A 199 9.26 -9.55 -3.10
CA VAL A 199 9.23 -11.02 -3.05
C VAL A 199 10.16 -11.55 -4.14
N ARG A 200 11.29 -12.14 -3.75
CA ARG A 200 12.30 -12.65 -4.71
C ARG A 200 11.73 -13.62 -5.74
N ALA A 201 10.70 -14.39 -5.35
CA ALA A 201 10.00 -15.33 -6.23
C ALA A 201 9.33 -14.63 -7.44
N ASP A 202 9.03 -13.33 -7.28
CA ASP A 202 8.24 -12.54 -8.22
C ASP A 202 9.10 -11.53 -8.98
N ILE A 203 10.43 -11.53 -8.82
CA ILE A 203 11.31 -10.61 -9.58
C ILE A 203 11.90 -11.33 -10.78
N ARG A 204 11.75 -10.70 -11.96
CA ARG A 204 12.27 -11.16 -13.25
C ARG A 204 13.28 -10.18 -13.79
N VAL A 205 14.52 -10.60 -13.89
CA VAL A 205 15.52 -9.84 -14.66
C VAL A 205 15.36 -10.24 -16.11
N LEU A 206 15.06 -9.28 -16.99
CA LEU A 206 14.85 -9.54 -18.41
C LEU A 206 16.12 -9.17 -19.19
N SER A 207 16.52 -10.05 -20.11
CA SER A 207 17.60 -9.82 -21.07
C SER A 207 16.99 -9.70 -22.46
N LEU A 208 17.05 -8.50 -23.03
CA LEU A 208 16.43 -8.22 -24.32
C LEU A 208 17.34 -8.69 -25.46
N ARG A 209 16.97 -9.77 -26.14
CA ARG A 209 17.76 -10.43 -27.19
C ARG A 209 16.93 -10.64 -28.47
N PRO A 210 17.24 -9.93 -29.57
CA PRO A 210 16.54 -10.09 -30.84
C PRO A 210 16.53 -11.54 -31.35
N GLY A 211 15.40 -11.99 -31.87
CA GLY A 211 15.25 -13.34 -32.44
C GLY A 211 15.10 -14.45 -31.40
N SER A 212 14.95 -14.13 -30.11
CA SER A 212 14.58 -15.13 -29.11
C SER A 212 13.18 -15.68 -29.43
N SER A 213 13.09 -16.99 -29.68
CA SER A 213 11.80 -17.67 -29.85
C SER A 213 11.12 -17.99 -28.51
N LYS A 214 11.82 -17.79 -27.39
CA LYS A 214 11.32 -18.09 -26.04
C LYS A 214 10.38 -16.98 -25.58
N GLY A 215 9.14 -17.35 -25.26
CA GLY A 215 8.22 -16.48 -24.50
C GLY A 215 8.57 -16.46 -23.02
N LEU A 216 7.94 -15.57 -22.26
CA LEU A 216 8.14 -15.51 -20.81
C LEU A 216 7.40 -16.65 -20.13
N ALA A 217 8.13 -17.44 -19.35
CA ALA A 217 7.52 -18.48 -18.52
C ALA A 217 6.86 -17.87 -17.28
N THR A 218 5.69 -18.38 -16.91
CA THR A 218 4.93 -17.92 -15.73
C THR A 218 5.71 -18.06 -14.42
N ALA A 219 6.63 -19.03 -14.31
CA ALA A 219 7.44 -19.27 -13.11
C ALA A 219 8.89 -18.75 -13.23
N ALA A 220 9.40 -18.19 -12.12
CA ALA A 220 10.73 -17.60 -12.03
C ALA A 220 11.85 -18.63 -12.13
N ARG A 221 12.85 -18.32 -12.95
CA ARG A 221 14.03 -19.16 -13.10
C ARG A 221 15.08 -18.69 -12.11
N PHE A 222 15.56 -19.63 -11.29
CA PHE A 222 16.59 -19.37 -10.30
C PHE A 222 17.82 -20.20 -10.58
N ASP A 223 18.99 -19.64 -10.26
CA ASP A 223 20.21 -20.41 -10.09
C ASP A 223 20.02 -21.33 -8.88
N LYS A 224 20.09 -22.66 -9.08
CA LYS A 224 19.91 -23.66 -8.03
C LYS A 224 20.95 -23.53 -6.90
N ALA A 225 22.15 -23.02 -7.20
CA ALA A 225 23.23 -22.90 -6.22
C ALA A 225 23.10 -21.64 -5.37
N ARG A 226 22.77 -20.50 -5.99
CA ARG A 226 22.74 -19.19 -5.31
C ARG A 226 21.34 -18.70 -4.95
N LYS A 227 20.29 -19.32 -5.48
CA LYS A 227 18.89 -18.89 -5.37
C LYS A 227 18.67 -17.43 -5.84
N VAL A 228 19.49 -16.98 -6.78
CA VAL A 228 19.38 -15.66 -7.42
C VAL A 228 18.57 -15.82 -8.72
N PRO A 229 17.67 -14.88 -9.06
CA PRO A 229 16.93 -14.94 -10.31
C PRO A 229 17.89 -14.89 -11.51
N LEU A 230 17.69 -15.81 -12.46
CA LEU A 230 18.39 -15.83 -13.74
C LEU A 230 17.74 -14.83 -14.70
N ALA A 231 18.54 -14.29 -15.61
CA ALA A 231 18.00 -13.42 -16.65
C ALA A 231 17.17 -14.23 -17.66
N ASP A 232 15.92 -13.84 -17.86
CA ASP A 232 15.01 -14.43 -18.85
C ASP A 232 15.22 -13.74 -20.20
N GLU A 233 15.55 -14.51 -21.23
CA GLU A 233 15.78 -14.00 -22.59
C GLU A 233 14.47 -13.75 -23.32
N ILE A 234 14.26 -12.55 -23.83
CA ILE A 234 13.05 -12.18 -24.58
C ILE A 234 13.38 -11.30 -25.80
N ASP A 235 12.65 -11.49 -26.90
CA ASP A 235 12.75 -10.59 -28.06
C ASP A 235 12.21 -9.20 -27.68
N PRO A 236 12.98 -8.11 -27.85
CA PRO A 236 12.53 -6.74 -27.59
C PRO A 236 11.18 -6.41 -28.24
N ALA A 237 10.93 -6.89 -29.47
CA ALA A 237 9.69 -6.59 -30.20
C ALA A 237 8.46 -7.32 -29.63
N ARG A 238 8.67 -8.34 -28.81
CA ARG A 238 7.59 -9.12 -28.17
C ARG A 238 7.39 -8.75 -26.70
N LEU A 239 8.23 -7.88 -26.14
CA LEU A 239 8.24 -7.57 -24.72
C LEU A 239 6.86 -7.19 -24.20
N ALA A 240 6.21 -6.20 -24.81
CA ALA A 240 4.89 -5.72 -24.39
C ALA A 240 3.84 -6.85 -24.36
N GLY A 241 3.75 -7.66 -25.43
CA GLY A 241 2.78 -8.75 -25.52
C GLY A 241 3.02 -9.90 -24.56
N GLU A 242 4.26 -10.14 -24.13
CA GLU A 242 4.63 -11.24 -23.24
C GLU A 242 4.50 -10.90 -21.75
N LEU A 243 4.35 -9.62 -21.37
CA LEU A 243 4.19 -9.22 -19.97
C LEU A 243 2.96 -9.85 -19.31
N VAL A 244 1.92 -10.18 -20.09
CA VAL A 244 0.72 -10.90 -19.60
C VAL A 244 1.05 -12.24 -18.95
N ASN A 245 2.16 -12.88 -19.35
CA ASN A 245 2.56 -14.19 -18.83
C ASN A 245 3.18 -14.12 -17.43
N ILE A 246 3.55 -12.93 -16.97
CA ILE A 246 4.16 -12.69 -15.65
C ILE A 246 3.28 -11.77 -14.78
N ARG A 247 1.96 -11.85 -14.93
CA ARG A 247 0.99 -11.06 -14.14
C ARG A 247 1.27 -11.11 -12.64
N GLY A 248 1.26 -9.94 -12.00
CA GLY A 248 1.53 -9.78 -10.56
C GLY A 248 3.01 -9.80 -10.18
N GLN A 249 3.92 -9.95 -11.14
CA GLN A 249 5.36 -10.00 -10.91
C GLN A 249 6.03 -8.64 -11.20
N THR A 250 7.31 -8.54 -10.84
CA THR A 250 8.16 -7.36 -11.10
C THR A 250 9.16 -7.68 -12.20
N ALA A 251 9.06 -6.99 -13.33
CA ALA A 251 10.03 -7.07 -14.42
C ALA A 251 11.13 -6.01 -14.25
N VAL A 252 12.39 -6.42 -14.32
CA VAL A 252 13.57 -5.54 -14.26
C VAL A 252 14.24 -5.55 -15.62
N VAL A 253 14.30 -4.40 -16.27
CA VAL A 253 14.98 -4.18 -17.56
C VAL A 253 16.10 -3.16 -17.38
N THR A 254 17.14 -3.24 -18.20
CA THR A 254 18.22 -2.23 -18.22
C THR A 254 18.26 -1.55 -19.57
N GLY A 255 18.57 -0.27 -19.58
CA GLY A 255 18.75 0.46 -20.83
C GLY A 255 19.00 1.95 -20.60
N ARG A 256 19.23 2.65 -21.70
CA ARG A 256 19.36 4.11 -21.70
C ARG A 256 17.98 4.69 -21.98
N ILE A 257 17.51 5.54 -21.07
CA ILE A 257 16.24 6.25 -21.22
C ILE A 257 16.53 7.58 -21.89
N ASP A 258 15.80 7.89 -22.96
CA ASP A 258 15.84 9.19 -23.61
C ASP A 258 14.41 9.55 -24.03
N GLY A 259 13.80 10.45 -23.26
CA GLY A 259 12.38 10.75 -23.33
C GLY A 259 11.51 9.51 -23.10
N ASP A 260 10.64 9.20 -24.06
CA ASP A 260 9.75 8.03 -24.04
C ASP A 260 10.38 6.78 -24.71
N LEU A 261 11.68 6.79 -24.99
CA LEU A 261 12.37 5.66 -25.61
C LEU A 261 13.32 4.99 -24.64
N LEU A 262 13.27 3.65 -24.64
CA LEU A 262 14.26 2.79 -24.01
C LEU A 262 15.20 2.25 -25.09
N TYR A 263 16.43 2.72 -25.07
CA TYR A 263 17.50 2.21 -25.91
C TYR A 263 18.17 1.01 -25.24
N VAL A 264 18.25 -0.09 -25.98
CA VAL A 264 18.77 -1.39 -25.52
C VAL A 264 19.81 -1.88 -26.50
N LEU A 265 20.99 -2.25 -25.99
CA LEU A 265 22.06 -2.85 -26.77
C LEU A 265 22.15 -4.34 -26.42
N PRO A 266 21.56 -5.22 -27.25
CA PRO A 266 21.64 -6.65 -27.04
C PRO A 266 23.07 -7.17 -27.17
N SER A 267 23.35 -8.34 -26.61
CA SER A 267 24.68 -8.99 -26.72
C SER A 267 25.10 -9.30 -28.16
N SER A 268 24.14 -9.35 -29.08
CA SER A 268 24.36 -9.52 -30.51
C SER A 268 23.33 -8.69 -31.28
N GLY A 269 23.80 -7.80 -32.17
CA GLY A 269 22.94 -6.96 -33.00
C GLY A 269 23.18 -5.46 -32.79
N SER A 270 22.39 -4.64 -33.50
CA SER A 270 22.39 -3.18 -33.33
C SER A 270 21.54 -2.76 -32.14
N GLU A 271 21.81 -1.56 -31.63
CA GLU A 271 20.94 -0.88 -30.66
C GLU A 271 19.49 -0.84 -31.17
N LYS A 272 18.54 -1.10 -30.27
CA LYS A 272 17.10 -1.05 -30.53
C LYS A 272 16.47 0.00 -29.62
N ALA A 273 15.54 0.75 -30.16
CA ALA A 273 14.68 1.65 -29.40
C ALA A 273 13.32 0.99 -29.20
N LEU A 274 12.81 1.04 -27.97
CA LEU A 274 11.48 0.57 -27.59
C LEU A 274 10.68 1.73 -27.01
N SER A 275 9.37 1.80 -27.27
CA SER A 275 8.52 2.80 -26.62
C SER A 275 8.29 2.42 -25.15
N LEU A 276 8.68 3.31 -24.24
CA LEU A 276 8.40 3.16 -22.82
C LEU A 276 6.90 3.27 -22.55
N ALA A 277 6.18 4.18 -23.21
CA ALA A 277 4.72 4.26 -23.09
C ALA A 277 4.02 2.94 -23.44
N GLU A 278 4.43 2.26 -24.51
CA GLU A 278 3.86 0.96 -24.89
C GLU A 278 4.16 -0.12 -23.84
N ILE A 279 5.41 -0.21 -23.38
CA ILE A 279 5.82 -1.19 -22.37
C ILE A 279 5.11 -0.90 -21.02
N ARG A 280 5.02 0.37 -20.60
CA ARG A 280 4.31 0.78 -19.37
C ARG A 280 2.84 0.46 -19.45
N LYS A 281 2.19 0.74 -20.58
CA LYS A 281 0.79 0.38 -20.81
C LYS A 281 0.58 -1.13 -20.73
N ALA A 282 1.42 -1.91 -21.40
CA ALA A 282 1.35 -3.36 -21.34
C ALA A 282 1.60 -3.91 -19.92
N ALA A 283 2.52 -3.31 -19.17
CA ALA A 283 2.73 -3.63 -17.76
C ALA A 283 1.53 -3.25 -16.90
N ALA A 284 0.88 -2.11 -17.20
CA ALA A 284 -0.34 -1.65 -16.55
C ALA A 284 -1.46 -2.69 -16.72
N ASP A 285 -1.77 -3.05 -17.97
CA ASP A 285 -2.80 -4.01 -18.37
C ASP A 285 -2.56 -5.42 -17.79
N ALA A 286 -1.29 -5.81 -17.67
CA ALA A 286 -0.88 -7.10 -17.14
C ALA A 286 -0.68 -7.13 -15.61
N ASP A 287 -0.98 -6.06 -14.87
CA ASP A 287 -0.70 -5.96 -13.42
C ASP A 287 0.78 -6.26 -13.06
N VAL A 288 1.73 -5.90 -13.93
CA VAL A 288 3.18 -6.08 -13.74
C VAL A 288 3.77 -4.79 -13.18
N ASN A 289 4.70 -4.89 -12.22
CA ASN A 289 5.56 -3.76 -11.85
C ASN A 289 6.77 -3.75 -12.77
N LEU A 290 7.09 -2.62 -13.40
CA LEU A 290 8.22 -2.50 -14.31
C LEU A 290 9.30 -1.62 -13.68
N VAL A 291 10.49 -2.16 -13.49
CA VAL A 291 11.67 -1.45 -13.00
C VAL A 291 12.66 -1.32 -14.15
N VAL A 292 12.97 -0.09 -14.53
CA VAL A 292 13.95 0.26 -15.54
C VAL A 292 15.20 0.80 -14.86
N LEU A 293 16.30 0.08 -14.99
CA LEU A 293 17.62 0.52 -14.55
C LEU A 293 18.23 1.39 -15.64
N HIS A 294 18.32 2.68 -15.38
CA HIS A 294 18.88 3.64 -16.32
C HIS A 294 20.40 3.49 -16.35
N SER A 295 20.97 3.30 -17.54
CA SER A 295 22.42 3.28 -17.73
C SER A 295 22.81 3.94 -19.05
N ASN A 296 23.89 4.72 -19.03
CA ASN A 296 24.48 5.31 -20.23
C ASN A 296 24.98 4.27 -21.24
N LYS A 297 25.39 3.09 -20.77
CA LYS A 297 25.73 1.95 -21.62
C LYS A 297 24.56 0.97 -21.59
N PRO A 298 23.71 0.90 -22.64
CA PRO A 298 22.46 0.12 -22.63
C PRO A 298 22.66 -1.41 -22.73
N LEU A 299 23.75 -1.94 -22.18
CA LEU A 299 24.07 -3.35 -22.17
C LEU A 299 23.06 -4.16 -21.34
N GLN A 300 22.73 -5.35 -21.83
CA GLN A 300 21.74 -6.22 -21.21
C GLN A 300 22.36 -7.19 -20.20
N PRO A 301 21.71 -7.43 -19.04
CA PRO A 301 22.17 -8.38 -18.05
C PRO A 301 22.20 -9.79 -18.64
N GLY A 302 23.23 -10.57 -18.28
CA GLY A 302 23.38 -11.93 -18.78
C GLY A 302 23.96 -12.05 -20.20
N GLY A 303 24.12 -10.93 -20.92
CA GLY A 303 24.87 -10.89 -22.18
C GLY A 303 26.35 -11.22 -21.97
N GLN A 304 27.05 -11.66 -23.01
CA GLN A 304 28.51 -11.76 -22.99
C GLN A 304 29.12 -10.49 -23.60
N ASN A 305 30.10 -9.88 -22.93
CA ASN A 305 30.89 -8.81 -23.54
C ASN A 305 31.90 -9.39 -24.56
N TRP A 306 32.61 -8.52 -25.26
CA TRP A 306 33.64 -8.88 -26.24
C TRP A 306 34.80 -9.73 -25.67
N LEU A 307 34.93 -9.81 -24.34
CA LEU A 307 35.87 -10.66 -23.59
C LEU A 307 35.23 -11.97 -23.09
N TRP A 308 34.05 -12.34 -23.58
CA TRP A 308 33.28 -13.52 -23.16
C TRP A 308 32.90 -13.53 -21.67
N GLN A 309 32.92 -12.38 -21.00
CA GLN A 309 32.48 -12.23 -19.61
C GLN A 309 30.98 -11.89 -19.56
N THR A 310 30.26 -12.50 -18.62
CA THR A 310 28.84 -12.19 -18.40
C THR A 310 28.70 -10.77 -17.88
N VAL A 311 28.01 -9.93 -18.64
CA VAL A 311 27.63 -8.56 -18.25
C VAL A 311 26.75 -8.65 -17.01
N LYS A 312 27.27 -8.10 -15.92
CA LYS A 312 26.55 -7.92 -14.66
C LYS A 312 26.24 -6.44 -14.51
N VAL A 313 25.03 -6.13 -14.12
CA VAL A 313 24.73 -4.81 -13.57
C VAL A 313 25.36 -4.77 -12.19
N ASP A 314 26.13 -3.73 -11.92
CA ASP A 314 26.81 -3.60 -10.64
C ASP A 314 25.84 -3.62 -9.48
N ARG A 315 26.16 -4.42 -8.48
CA ARG A 315 25.39 -4.59 -7.23
C ARG A 315 23.94 -5.06 -7.40
N LEU A 316 23.45 -5.27 -8.62
CA LEU A 316 22.09 -5.77 -8.86
C LEU A 316 21.86 -7.12 -8.17
N GLY A 317 22.86 -8.01 -8.18
CA GLY A 317 22.76 -9.28 -7.44
C GLY A 317 22.53 -9.10 -5.94
N GLU A 318 23.26 -8.17 -5.30
CA GLU A 318 23.07 -7.82 -3.89
C GLU A 318 21.72 -7.12 -3.66
N ALA A 319 21.33 -6.23 -4.56
CA ALA A 319 20.06 -5.50 -4.48
C ALA A 319 18.85 -6.44 -4.58
N LEU A 320 18.91 -7.45 -5.46
CA LEU A 320 17.87 -8.47 -5.62
C LEU A 320 17.74 -9.40 -4.40
N GLU A 321 18.75 -9.44 -3.54
CA GLU A 321 18.66 -10.15 -2.26
C GLU A 321 17.93 -9.34 -1.18
N LYS A 322 17.68 -8.06 -1.40
CA LYS A 322 17.07 -7.22 -0.37
C LYS A 322 15.57 -7.47 -0.23
N SER A 323 15.04 -7.07 0.93
CA SER A 323 13.68 -7.42 1.37
C SER A 323 12.63 -6.40 0.98
N SER A 324 13.03 -5.14 0.78
CA SER A 324 12.16 -4.03 0.41
C SER A 324 12.75 -3.24 -0.76
N PHE A 325 11.90 -2.46 -1.43
CA PHE A 325 12.32 -1.62 -2.54
C PHE A 325 13.32 -0.54 -2.11
N GLY A 326 13.14 0.06 -0.92
CA GLY A 326 14.10 0.99 -0.34
C GLY A 326 15.46 0.34 -0.05
N ASP A 327 15.48 -0.90 0.45
CA ASP A 327 16.75 -1.64 0.62
C ASP A 327 17.41 -1.96 -0.73
N PHE A 328 16.61 -2.27 -1.76
CA PHE A 328 17.09 -2.49 -3.13
C PHE A 328 17.74 -1.24 -3.70
N LEU A 329 17.11 -0.07 -3.53
CA LEU A 329 17.67 1.22 -3.93
C LEU A 329 18.94 1.55 -3.15
N ASP A 330 18.97 1.30 -1.84
CA ASP A 330 20.13 1.51 -0.98
C ASP A 330 21.34 0.68 -1.43
N ALA A 331 21.11 -0.60 -1.75
CA ALA A 331 22.14 -1.49 -2.27
C ALA A 331 22.69 -1.05 -3.63
N LEU A 332 21.84 -0.50 -4.50
CA LEU A 332 22.24 0.05 -5.80
C LEU A 332 23.01 1.36 -5.67
N ALA A 333 22.63 2.21 -4.73
CA ALA A 333 23.29 3.48 -4.44
C ALA A 333 24.64 3.32 -3.73
N GLY A 334 24.84 2.22 -3.01
CA GLY A 334 26.03 1.99 -2.20
C GLY A 334 27.34 2.23 -2.97
N GLY A 335 28.15 3.14 -2.46
CA GLY A 335 29.44 3.53 -3.06
C GLY A 335 29.35 4.59 -4.18
N ARG A 336 28.16 5.09 -4.49
CA ARG A 336 27.90 6.05 -5.58
C ARG A 336 27.26 7.36 -5.12
N GLY A 337 26.89 7.45 -3.85
CA GLY A 337 26.19 8.59 -3.26
C GLY A 337 24.81 8.18 -2.76
N GLN A 338 23.93 9.17 -2.60
CA GLN A 338 22.56 8.96 -2.15
C GLN A 338 21.61 9.06 -3.35
N PHE A 339 20.54 8.27 -3.35
CA PHE A 339 19.41 8.46 -4.26
C PHE A 339 18.34 9.33 -3.61
N VAL A 340 17.85 10.31 -4.35
CA VAL A 340 16.63 11.05 -4.07
C VAL A 340 15.49 10.36 -4.81
N VAL A 341 14.50 9.91 -4.05
CA VAL A 341 13.31 9.22 -4.53
C VAL A 341 12.17 10.23 -4.64
N LYS A 342 11.56 10.27 -5.82
CA LYS A 342 10.35 11.02 -6.12
C LYS A 342 9.28 10.05 -6.64
N ALA A 343 8.04 10.26 -6.24
CA ALA A 343 6.90 9.53 -6.81
C ALA A 343 6.05 10.49 -7.64
N ARG A 344 5.40 9.98 -8.68
CA ARG A 344 4.45 10.71 -9.48
C ARG A 344 3.28 9.80 -9.83
N ALA A 345 2.06 10.27 -9.58
CA ALA A 345 0.87 9.57 -10.02
C ALA A 345 0.83 9.50 -11.55
N GLU A 346 0.56 8.31 -12.07
CA GLU A 346 0.34 8.03 -13.49
C GLU A 346 -1.10 7.52 -13.67
N SER A 347 -1.54 7.28 -14.92
CA SER A 347 -2.88 6.75 -15.18
C SER A 347 -3.05 5.32 -14.62
N ASP A 348 -4.30 4.85 -14.57
CA ASP A 348 -4.63 3.46 -14.23
C ASP A 348 -4.20 3.00 -12.83
N ALA A 349 -4.21 3.94 -11.87
CA ALA A 349 -3.82 3.71 -10.48
C ALA A 349 -2.38 3.18 -10.34
N ARG A 350 -1.50 3.66 -11.21
CA ARG A 350 -0.06 3.41 -11.21
C ARG A 350 0.71 4.64 -10.76
N VAL A 351 1.94 4.40 -10.32
CA VAL A 351 2.86 5.42 -9.83
C VAL A 351 4.20 5.18 -10.48
N LEU A 352 4.78 6.25 -11.00
CA LEU A 352 6.17 6.28 -11.42
C LEU A 352 7.03 6.72 -10.23
N VAL A 353 7.92 5.84 -9.80
CA VAL A 353 8.92 6.12 -8.77
C VAL A 353 10.26 6.32 -9.45
N GLU A 354 10.85 7.49 -9.30
CA GLU A 354 12.16 7.83 -9.84
C GLU A 354 13.15 7.95 -8.70
N ALA A 355 14.26 7.21 -8.79
CA ALA A 355 15.40 7.33 -7.89
C ALA A 355 16.59 7.88 -8.69
N ILE A 356 16.95 9.13 -8.41
CA ILE A 356 18.04 9.85 -9.06
C ILE A 356 19.19 10.09 -8.08
N PRO A 357 20.45 10.07 -8.53
CA PRO A 357 21.59 10.49 -7.72
C PRO A 357 21.37 11.90 -7.18
N ASP A 358 21.73 12.14 -5.94
CA ASP A 358 21.53 13.42 -5.27
C ASP A 358 22.27 14.59 -5.93
N ASN A 359 23.39 14.31 -6.59
CA ASN A 359 24.13 15.27 -7.41
C ASN A 359 23.47 15.54 -8.78
N ALA A 360 22.40 14.81 -9.13
CA ALA A 360 21.61 15.00 -10.34
C ALA A 360 20.56 16.09 -10.12
N ASN A 361 20.91 17.35 -10.40
CA ASN A 361 20.03 18.49 -10.16
C ASN A 361 18.79 18.59 -11.10
N ARG A 362 18.32 17.49 -11.74
CA ARG A 362 17.17 17.44 -12.69
C ARG A 362 16.51 16.06 -12.80
N ASP A 363 15.21 16.05 -13.14
CA ASP A 363 14.41 14.83 -13.39
C ASP A 363 14.85 14.08 -14.67
N ILE A 364 14.82 12.74 -14.65
CA ILE A 364 15.34 11.87 -15.75
C ILE A 364 14.59 12.12 -17.07
N VAL A 365 13.28 12.41 -16.99
CA VAL A 365 12.38 12.53 -18.15
C VAL A 365 12.49 13.89 -18.85
N ASP A 366 12.88 14.95 -18.13
CA ASP A 366 12.99 16.32 -18.67
C ASP A 366 14.42 16.69 -19.12
N SER A 367 15.40 15.81 -18.89
CA SER A 367 16.79 16.03 -19.30
C SER A 367 17.06 15.70 -20.76
N VAL A 368 16.48 16.48 -21.68
CA VAL A 368 16.95 16.58 -23.07
C VAL A 368 18.28 17.35 -23.07
N GLY A 369 19.40 16.64 -22.89
CA GLY A 369 20.67 17.05 -23.51
C GLY A 369 21.84 17.58 -22.67
N SER A 370 22.01 17.28 -21.37
CA SER A 370 23.21 17.79 -20.65
C SER A 370 23.88 16.89 -19.61
N TRP A 371 23.80 15.56 -19.73
CA TRP A 371 24.44 14.60 -18.81
C TRP A 371 25.82 14.07 -19.29
N VAL A 372 26.61 14.90 -19.98
CA VAL A 372 27.90 14.49 -20.60
C VAL A 372 29.13 14.88 -19.73
N GLY A 373 28.95 15.15 -18.44
CA GLY A 373 29.99 15.73 -17.58
C GLY A 373 31.11 14.78 -17.15
N ASP A 374 30.81 13.76 -16.33
CA ASP A 374 31.86 13.09 -15.54
C ASP A 374 31.64 11.57 -15.38
N ALA A 375 31.60 10.84 -16.49
CA ALA A 375 31.67 9.37 -16.46
C ALA A 375 33.12 8.89 -16.67
N VAL A 376 33.88 8.82 -15.58
CA VAL A 376 35.22 8.21 -15.58
C VAL A 376 35.11 6.73 -15.99
N SER A 377 36.01 6.35 -16.90
CA SER A 377 36.20 5.04 -17.51
C SER A 377 36.20 3.87 -16.52
N ASP A 378 35.17 3.01 -16.60
CA ASP A 378 35.30 1.59 -16.21
C ASP A 378 35.21 0.70 -17.46
N VAL A 379 36.37 0.11 -17.80
CA VAL A 379 36.62 -0.84 -18.89
C VAL A 379 36.33 -2.29 -18.44
N THR A 380 35.68 -2.47 -17.29
CA THR A 380 35.61 -3.75 -16.56
C THR A 380 34.40 -4.63 -16.88
N GLY A 381 33.57 -4.29 -17.88
CA GLY A 381 32.43 -5.13 -18.30
C GLY A 381 31.17 -5.02 -17.42
N HIS A 382 31.14 -3.99 -16.57
CA HIS A 382 30.06 -3.70 -15.64
C HIS A 382 29.15 -2.58 -16.14
N VAL A 383 27.84 -2.70 -15.88
CA VAL A 383 26.85 -1.66 -16.19
C VAL A 383 26.54 -0.88 -14.92
N VAL A 384 26.87 0.40 -14.93
CA VAL A 384 26.57 1.34 -13.84
C VAL A 384 25.14 1.83 -14.03
N SER A 385 24.28 1.58 -13.03
CA SER A 385 22.95 2.18 -12.98
C SER A 385 23.09 3.61 -12.46
N GLU A 386 22.74 4.58 -13.30
CA GLU A 386 22.79 6.00 -12.97
C GLU A 386 21.47 6.50 -12.40
N GLY A 387 20.39 5.74 -12.56
CA GLY A 387 19.11 6.02 -11.92
C GLY A 387 18.20 4.79 -12.02
N VAL A 388 17.06 4.86 -11.35
CA VAL A 388 16.02 3.83 -11.40
C VAL A 388 14.69 4.50 -11.68
N GLN A 389 13.96 4.02 -12.68
CA GLN A 389 12.53 4.33 -12.86
C GLN A 389 11.73 3.07 -12.58
N ALA A 390 10.85 3.10 -11.60
CA ALA A 390 9.96 2.00 -11.27
C ALA A 390 8.52 2.42 -11.49
N PHE A 391 7.90 1.85 -12.52
CA PHE A 391 6.47 1.94 -12.76
C PHE A 391 5.75 0.86 -11.96
N MET A 392 5.13 1.28 -10.86
CA MET A 392 4.60 0.38 -9.82
C MET A 392 3.11 0.60 -9.62
N THR A 393 2.44 -0.41 -9.07
CA THR A 393 1.08 -0.27 -8.56
C THR A 393 1.04 0.74 -7.42
N SER A 394 0.10 1.71 -7.45
CA SER A 394 -0.10 2.66 -6.34
C SER A 394 -0.48 1.97 -5.03
N GLU A 395 -0.31 2.64 -3.89
CA GLU A 395 -0.77 2.13 -2.60
C GLU A 395 -2.26 1.76 -2.64
N THR A 396 -3.10 2.66 -3.16
CA THR A 396 -4.56 2.47 -3.21
C THR A 396 -4.91 1.24 -4.03
N ARG A 397 -4.29 1.07 -5.21
CA ARG A 397 -4.54 -0.10 -6.05
C ARG A 397 -3.98 -1.38 -5.45
N GLN A 398 -2.84 -1.33 -4.76
CA GLN A 398 -2.29 -2.52 -4.12
C GLN A 398 -3.16 -2.97 -2.95
N LYS A 399 -3.66 -2.04 -2.12
CA LYS A 399 -4.64 -2.34 -1.06
C LYS A 399 -5.87 -3.02 -1.63
N GLU A 400 -6.44 -2.45 -2.68
CA GLU A 400 -7.58 -3.03 -3.41
C GLU A 400 -7.28 -4.45 -3.90
N LEU A 401 -6.11 -4.71 -4.48
CA LEU A 401 -5.69 -6.04 -4.93
C LEU A 401 -5.52 -7.04 -3.76
N ASP A 402 -4.90 -6.61 -2.66
CA ASP A 402 -4.64 -7.43 -1.49
C ASP A 402 -5.92 -7.79 -0.72
N GLU A 403 -6.92 -6.92 -0.78
CA GLU A 403 -8.25 -7.08 -0.19
C GLU A 403 -9.16 -8.02 -0.98
N ARG A 404 -8.90 -8.28 -2.26
CA ARG A 404 -9.72 -9.19 -3.07
C ARG A 404 -9.79 -10.58 -2.43
N ILE A 405 -11.02 -11.04 -2.20
CA ILE A 405 -11.31 -12.42 -1.83
C ILE A 405 -11.43 -13.24 -3.12
N VAL A 406 -12.16 -12.71 -4.11
CA VAL A 406 -12.32 -13.28 -5.44
C VAL A 406 -11.43 -12.53 -6.44
N PRO A 407 -10.45 -13.18 -7.08
CA PRO A 407 -9.65 -12.56 -8.12
C PRO A 407 -10.53 -12.03 -9.27
N GLY A 408 -10.22 -10.81 -9.75
CA GLY A 408 -10.88 -10.20 -10.92
C GLY A 408 -12.13 -9.37 -10.62
N ILE A 409 -12.68 -9.41 -9.40
CA ILE A 409 -13.75 -8.51 -8.95
C ILE A 409 -13.13 -7.43 -8.04
N PRO A 410 -13.42 -6.14 -8.20
CA PRO A 410 -12.86 -5.12 -7.31
C PRO A 410 -13.27 -5.32 -5.85
N SER A 411 -12.38 -5.07 -4.87
CA SER A 411 -12.64 -5.34 -3.44
C SER A 411 -13.87 -4.59 -2.92
N GLU A 412 -14.04 -3.33 -3.33
CA GLU A 412 -15.19 -2.49 -2.97
C GLU A 412 -16.54 -3.18 -3.26
N TRP A 413 -16.67 -3.81 -4.44
CA TRP A 413 -17.89 -4.52 -4.82
C TRP A 413 -18.09 -5.80 -4.01
N GLN A 414 -17.00 -6.49 -3.65
CA GLN A 414 -17.05 -7.69 -2.82
C GLN A 414 -17.53 -7.35 -1.40
N PHE A 415 -16.97 -6.30 -0.80
CA PHE A 415 -17.38 -5.83 0.53
C PHE A 415 -18.78 -5.24 0.51
N TYR A 416 -19.16 -4.50 -0.52
CA TYR A 416 -20.54 -4.02 -0.69
C TYR A 416 -21.51 -5.20 -0.76
N TYR A 417 -21.21 -6.21 -1.59
CA TYR A 417 -22.03 -7.40 -1.70
C TYR A 417 -22.14 -8.16 -0.36
N LEU A 418 -21.03 -8.33 0.35
CA LEU A 418 -21.01 -8.99 1.66
C LEU A 418 -21.79 -8.21 2.71
N GLY A 419 -21.59 -6.90 2.78
CA GLY A 419 -22.33 -6.00 3.68
C GLY A 419 -23.82 -6.07 3.40
N ALA A 420 -24.21 -5.99 2.13
CA ALA A 420 -25.60 -6.11 1.70
C ALA A 420 -26.19 -7.49 2.05
N ALA A 421 -25.42 -8.57 1.90
CA ALA A 421 -25.84 -9.91 2.32
C ALA A 421 -26.09 -9.98 3.84
N ILE A 422 -25.18 -9.43 4.66
CA ILE A 422 -25.34 -9.36 6.12
C ILE A 422 -26.59 -8.55 6.49
N MET A 423 -26.79 -7.39 5.87
CA MET A 423 -28.01 -6.58 6.06
C MET A 423 -29.27 -7.38 5.71
N GLY A 424 -29.23 -8.16 4.63
CA GLY A 424 -30.33 -9.04 4.24
C GLY A 424 -30.58 -10.20 5.19
N VAL A 425 -29.54 -10.71 5.85
CA VAL A 425 -29.68 -11.71 6.93
C VAL A 425 -30.29 -11.08 8.18
N ILE A 426 -29.94 -9.85 8.54
CA ILE A 426 -30.59 -9.11 9.64
C ILE A 426 -32.07 -8.86 9.29
N GLY A 427 -32.35 -8.47 8.04
CA GLY A 427 -33.69 -8.27 7.48
C GLY A 427 -34.38 -9.54 6.98
N LEU A 428 -33.94 -10.74 7.38
CA LEU A 428 -34.32 -12.00 6.71
C LEU A 428 -35.82 -12.25 6.66
N SER A 429 -36.57 -11.83 7.68
CA SER A 429 -38.03 -11.95 7.73
C SER A 429 -38.70 -11.20 6.56
N PHE A 430 -38.23 -9.99 6.24
CA PHE A 430 -38.73 -9.20 5.10
C PHE A 430 -38.25 -9.78 3.78
N ALA A 431 -36.96 -10.09 3.67
CA ALA A 431 -36.39 -10.69 2.46
C ALA A 431 -37.11 -12.00 2.10
N ARG A 432 -37.35 -12.88 3.07
CA ARG A 432 -38.07 -14.15 2.86
C ARG A 432 -39.52 -13.93 2.44
N ASN A 433 -40.22 -12.96 3.04
CA ASN A 433 -41.60 -12.63 2.68
C ASN A 433 -41.68 -12.05 1.25
N TRP A 434 -40.75 -11.20 0.85
CA TRP A 434 -40.69 -10.68 -0.52
C TRP A 434 -40.34 -11.78 -1.53
N TRP A 435 -39.36 -12.63 -1.21
CA TRP A 435 -38.98 -13.76 -2.06
C TRP A 435 -40.14 -14.72 -2.31
N GLY A 436 -40.91 -15.04 -1.26
CA GLY A 436 -42.08 -15.92 -1.38
C GLY A 436 -43.19 -15.37 -2.28
N ARG A 437 -43.25 -14.05 -2.48
CA ARG A 437 -44.17 -13.40 -3.43
C ARG A 437 -43.66 -13.44 -4.87
N ILE A 438 -42.35 -13.25 -5.06
CA ILE A 438 -41.73 -13.22 -6.38
C ILE A 438 -41.61 -14.62 -6.97
N TRP A 439 -41.20 -15.59 -6.14
CA TRP A 439 -41.08 -16.98 -6.53
C TRP A 439 -41.86 -17.81 -5.50
N PRO A 440 -43.07 -18.31 -5.78
CA PRO A 440 -43.86 -19.14 -4.86
C PRO A 440 -43.25 -20.55 -4.66
N GLN A 441 -43.51 -21.23 -3.54
CA GLN A 441 -42.89 -22.53 -3.25
C GLN A 441 -43.24 -23.61 -4.28
N GLU A 442 -42.22 -24.31 -4.77
CA GLU A 442 -42.31 -25.45 -5.68
C GLU A 442 -43.14 -26.59 -5.04
N GLN A 443 -44.06 -27.18 -5.79
CA GLN A 443 -44.84 -28.33 -5.31
C GLN A 443 -44.21 -29.64 -5.77
N ARG A 444 -44.19 -30.65 -4.90
CA ARG A 444 -43.60 -31.96 -5.24
C ARG A 444 -44.24 -32.61 -6.47
N SER A 445 -45.53 -32.35 -6.71
CA SER A 445 -46.34 -32.83 -7.83
C SER A 445 -45.88 -32.30 -9.19
N GLU A 446 -45.18 -31.17 -9.25
CA GLU A 446 -44.69 -30.55 -10.49
C GLU A 446 -43.49 -31.32 -11.09
N TYR A 447 -42.91 -32.25 -10.33
CA TYR A 447 -41.65 -32.92 -10.68
C TYR A 447 -41.83 -34.44 -10.84
N LYS A 448 -41.34 -34.98 -11.96
CA LYS A 448 -41.35 -36.42 -12.25
C LYS A 448 -40.56 -37.27 -11.24
N SER A 449 -39.50 -36.71 -10.64
CA SER A 449 -38.61 -37.43 -9.72
C SER A 449 -38.34 -36.61 -8.45
N ALA A 450 -38.02 -37.30 -7.35
CA ALA A 450 -37.68 -36.65 -6.08
C ALA A 450 -36.39 -35.83 -6.21
N PHE A 451 -35.44 -36.37 -6.98
CA PHE A 451 -34.20 -35.68 -7.30
C PHE A 451 -34.45 -34.34 -8.00
N GLY A 452 -35.35 -34.29 -9.00
CA GLY A 452 -35.69 -33.04 -9.69
C GLY A 452 -36.27 -31.97 -8.76
N TYR A 453 -37.19 -32.37 -7.86
CA TYR A 453 -37.75 -31.48 -6.85
C TYR A 453 -36.68 -30.93 -5.89
N HIS A 454 -35.77 -31.78 -5.40
CA HIS A 454 -34.68 -31.34 -4.52
C HIS A 454 -33.67 -30.45 -5.23
N ALA A 455 -33.32 -30.75 -6.48
CA ALA A 455 -32.43 -29.93 -7.30
C ALA A 455 -33.03 -28.54 -7.54
N ALA A 456 -34.30 -28.45 -7.94
CA ALA A 456 -34.99 -27.17 -8.13
C ALA A 456 -35.07 -26.37 -6.81
N ARG A 457 -35.39 -27.03 -5.70
CA ARG A 457 -35.41 -26.40 -4.38
C ARG A 457 -34.03 -25.88 -3.96
N ALA A 458 -32.95 -26.62 -4.28
CA ALA A 458 -31.59 -26.20 -4.01
C ALA A 458 -31.19 -24.97 -4.85
N VAL A 459 -31.50 -24.97 -6.15
CA VAL A 459 -31.25 -23.82 -7.05
C VAL A 459 -32.02 -22.58 -6.58
N ARG A 460 -33.30 -22.73 -6.26
CA ARG A 460 -34.12 -21.64 -5.73
C ARG A 460 -33.56 -21.09 -4.41
N TRP A 461 -33.10 -21.97 -3.52
CA TRP A 461 -32.48 -21.54 -2.27
C TRP A 461 -31.14 -20.84 -2.52
N ALA A 462 -30.33 -21.33 -3.45
CA ALA A 462 -29.09 -20.66 -3.86
C ALA A 462 -29.37 -19.28 -4.47
N MET A 463 -30.37 -19.13 -5.34
CA MET A 463 -30.79 -17.84 -5.87
C MET A 463 -31.28 -16.89 -4.78
N PHE A 464 -32.03 -17.41 -3.80
CA PHE A 464 -32.44 -16.62 -2.65
C PHE A 464 -31.22 -16.10 -1.88
N VAL A 465 -30.26 -16.96 -1.55
CA VAL A 465 -29.12 -16.60 -0.69
C VAL A 465 -28.06 -15.77 -1.42
N PHE A 466 -27.68 -16.14 -2.64
CA PHE A 466 -26.56 -15.53 -3.36
C PHE A 466 -26.97 -14.41 -4.32
N VAL A 467 -28.26 -14.25 -4.62
CA VAL A 467 -28.70 -13.18 -5.52
C VAL A 467 -29.68 -12.27 -4.81
N PHE A 468 -30.77 -12.83 -4.29
CA PHE A 468 -31.87 -12.03 -3.75
C PHE A 468 -31.51 -11.35 -2.42
N VAL A 469 -30.96 -12.09 -1.45
CA VAL A 469 -30.63 -11.55 -0.13
C VAL A 469 -29.64 -10.37 -0.21
N PRO A 470 -28.50 -10.45 -0.93
CA PRO A 470 -27.59 -9.32 -1.11
C PRO A 470 -28.27 -8.16 -1.84
N LEU A 471 -29.06 -8.44 -2.89
CA LEU A 471 -29.72 -7.40 -3.68
C LEU A 471 -30.71 -6.57 -2.86
N VAL A 472 -31.54 -7.22 -2.04
CA VAL A 472 -32.61 -6.54 -1.28
C VAL A 472 -32.22 -6.27 0.17
N GLY A 473 -31.02 -6.63 0.58
CA GLY A 473 -30.58 -6.60 1.97
C GLY A 473 -30.64 -5.23 2.65
N PRO A 474 -30.11 -4.15 2.04
CA PRO A 474 -30.20 -2.80 2.60
C PRO A 474 -31.65 -2.36 2.81
N VAL A 475 -32.54 -2.64 1.85
CA VAL A 475 -33.97 -2.29 1.93
C VAL A 475 -34.69 -3.13 2.99
N ALA A 476 -34.36 -4.42 3.10
CA ALA A 476 -34.91 -5.32 4.11
C ALA A 476 -34.50 -4.89 5.53
N LEU A 477 -33.25 -4.45 5.71
CA LEU A 477 -32.78 -3.91 6.99
C LEU A 477 -33.51 -2.60 7.34
N MET A 478 -33.64 -1.68 6.39
CA MET A 478 -34.38 -0.43 6.61
C MET A 478 -35.84 -0.69 7.01
N ALA A 479 -36.50 -1.65 6.36
CA ALA A 479 -37.84 -2.07 6.74
C ALA A 479 -37.86 -2.64 8.17
N ALA A 480 -36.93 -3.54 8.50
CA ALA A 480 -36.82 -4.10 9.84
C ALA A 480 -36.63 -3.02 10.91
N LEU A 481 -35.73 -2.05 10.68
CA LEU A 481 -35.49 -0.94 11.60
C LEU A 481 -36.74 -0.04 11.74
N ALA A 482 -37.42 0.26 10.64
CA ALA A 482 -38.67 1.04 10.67
C ALA A 482 -39.74 0.34 11.52
N PHE A 483 -39.87 -0.98 11.41
CA PHE A 483 -40.78 -1.76 12.25
C PHE A 483 -40.39 -1.74 13.73
N VAL A 484 -39.09 -1.85 14.06
CA VAL A 484 -38.61 -1.74 15.44
C VAL A 484 -38.91 -0.37 16.03
N VAL A 485 -38.65 0.71 15.28
CA VAL A 485 -38.96 2.08 15.70
C VAL A 485 -40.46 2.26 15.90
N PHE A 486 -41.27 1.76 14.97
CA PHE A 486 -42.72 1.80 15.07
C PHE A 486 -43.24 1.02 16.28
N ASP A 487 -42.70 -0.16 16.56
CA ASP A 487 -43.06 -0.96 17.73
C ASP A 487 -42.69 -0.24 19.04
N TRP A 488 -41.55 0.43 19.08
CA TRP A 488 -41.13 1.28 20.20
C TRP A 488 -42.07 2.46 20.40
N LEU A 489 -42.42 3.17 19.33
CA LEU A 489 -43.33 4.31 19.37
C LEU A 489 -44.75 3.91 19.82
N MET A 490 -45.20 2.70 19.44
CA MET A 490 -46.50 2.15 19.82
C MET A 490 -46.50 1.47 21.20
N MET A 491 -45.34 1.35 21.86
CA MET A 491 -45.22 0.72 23.17
C MET A 491 -46.13 1.37 24.25
N PRO A 492 -46.25 2.71 24.36
CA PRO A 492 -47.15 3.33 25.33
C PRO A 492 -48.62 2.99 25.07
N VAL A 493 -49.04 2.97 23.80
CA VAL A 493 -50.42 2.62 23.41
C VAL A 493 -50.72 1.17 23.76
N ARG A 494 -49.77 0.25 23.51
CA ARG A 494 -49.90 -1.15 23.90
C ARG A 494 -49.96 -1.31 25.43
N ALA A 495 -49.16 -0.56 26.18
CA ALA A 495 -49.18 -0.56 27.64
C ALA A 495 -50.53 -0.07 28.20
N ILE A 496 -51.11 1.00 27.63
CA ILE A 496 -52.45 1.49 28.01
C ILE A 496 -53.52 0.44 27.70
N LYS A 497 -53.50 -0.16 26.50
CA LYS A 497 -54.45 -1.22 26.13
C LYS A 497 -54.35 -2.43 27.07
N TRP A 498 -53.14 -2.82 27.47
CA TRP A 498 -52.92 -3.89 28.43
C TRP A 498 -53.48 -3.54 29.82
N LEU A 499 -53.23 -2.32 30.32
CA LEU A 499 -53.79 -1.83 31.59
C LEU A 499 -55.34 -1.79 31.60
N ILE A 500 -55.95 -1.42 30.47
CA ILE A 500 -57.42 -1.38 30.34
C ILE A 500 -58.00 -2.80 30.19
N GLY A 501 -57.36 -3.67 29.41
CA GLY A 501 -57.78 -5.06 29.21
C GLY A 501 -57.72 -5.90 30.48
N TYR A 502 -56.79 -5.57 31.40
CA TYR A 502 -56.68 -6.23 32.71
C TYR A 502 -57.86 -5.94 33.66
N ARG A 503 -58.73 -4.97 33.34
CA ARG A 503 -59.91 -4.63 34.15
C ARG A 503 -61.19 -5.40 33.78
N GLN A 504 -61.15 -6.28 32.77
CA GLN A 504 -62.33 -7.04 32.33
C GLN A 504 -62.26 -8.56 32.64
N THR A 505 -61.29 -8.98 33.45
CA THR A 505 -61.25 -10.28 34.14
C THR A 505 -61.26 -10.02 35.63
#